data_AF-A0A933PH79-F1
#
_entry.id   AF-A0A933PH79-F1
#
_cell.length_a   1.000
_cell.length_b   1.000
_cell.length_c   1.000
_cell.angle_alpha   90.00
_cell.angle_beta   90.00
_cell.angle_gamma   90.00
#
_symmetry.space_group_name_H-M   'P 1'
#
loop_
_entity.id
_entity.type
_entity.pdbx_description
1 polymer ?
#
loop_
_entity_poly.entity_id
_entity_poly.type
_entity_poly.pdbx_seq_one_letter_code
_entity_poly.pdbx_strand_id
1 'polypeptide(L)'
;MGRLQHTEGLTQDQRDILAAVREFVDEQIIPVATELEHKDEYPSAIVEGMKEMGVFGLMIPEEYGGLGESLLTYALVVEEIARGWMSVSGIINTHFIVAYMLL
;
A
#
# COMPACT_ATOMS: atom_id res chain seq x y z
N MET A 1 8.92 7.94 -14.80
CA MET A 1 8.07 7.09 -13.95
C MET A 1 6.77 6.83 -14.67
N GLY A 2 6.40 5.55 -14.84
CA GLY A 2 5.26 5.14 -15.65
C GLY A 2 3.95 5.68 -15.06
N ARG A 3 3.12 6.29 -15.89
CA ARG A 3 1.76 6.66 -15.49
C ARG A 3 1.00 5.34 -15.27
N LEU A 4 0.51 5.13 -14.05
CA LEU A 4 -0.49 4.09 -13.82
C LEU A 4 -1.74 4.43 -14.63
N GLN A 5 -2.44 3.40 -15.08
CA GLN A 5 -3.68 3.59 -15.81
C GLN A 5 -4.79 4.02 -14.84
N HIS A 6 -5.78 4.75 -15.35
CA HIS A 6 -6.93 5.15 -14.55
C HIS A 6 -7.97 4.02 -14.53
N THR A 7 -8.36 3.58 -13.34
CA THR A 7 -9.49 2.65 -13.16
C THR A 7 -10.80 3.42 -13.07
N GLU A 8 -11.71 3.17 -14.00
CA GLU A 8 -13.05 3.76 -13.97
C GLU A 8 -13.98 3.05 -12.97
N GLY A 9 -15.06 3.72 -12.55
CA GLY A 9 -16.11 3.10 -11.73
C GLY A 9 -15.81 2.96 -10.23
N LEU A 10 -14.69 3.49 -9.74
CA LEU A 10 -14.37 3.49 -8.31
C LEU A 10 -15.40 4.26 -7.49
N THR A 11 -15.57 3.89 -6.22
CA THR A 11 -16.30 4.71 -5.25
C THR A 11 -15.50 5.96 -4.88
N GLN A 12 -16.12 6.89 -4.13
CA GLN A 12 -15.37 8.04 -3.63
C GLN A 12 -14.30 7.61 -2.61
N ASP A 13 -14.66 6.73 -1.68
CA ASP A 13 -13.74 6.22 -0.66
C ASP A 13 -12.53 5.52 -1.28
N GLN A 14 -12.74 4.70 -2.33
CA GLN A 14 -11.64 4.08 -3.07
C GLN A 14 -10.71 5.10 -3.72
N ARG A 15 -11.26 6.18 -4.29
CA ARG A 15 -10.45 7.26 -4.86
C ARG A 15 -9.63 7.98 -3.79
N ASP A 16 -10.24 8.23 -2.63
CA ASP A 16 -9.60 8.96 -1.54
C ASP A 16 -8.47 8.12 -0.91
N ILE A 17 -8.70 6.82 -0.73
CA ILE A 17 -7.65 5.86 -0.30
C ILE A 17 -6.48 5.87 -1.29
N LEU A 18 -6.75 5.77 -2.60
CA LEU A 18 -5.70 5.76 -3.61
C LEU A 18 -4.96 7.09 -3.72
N ALA A 19 -5.66 8.21 -3.51
CA ALA A 19 -5.04 9.53 -3.47
C ALA A 19 -4.07 9.66 -2.29
N ALA A 20 -4.48 9.22 -1.09
CA ALA A 20 -3.64 9.23 0.09
C ALA A 20 -2.42 8.31 -0.06
N VAL A 21 -2.59 7.11 -0.62
CA VAL A 21 -1.46 6.20 -0.91
C VAL A 21 -0.52 6.80 -1.94
N ARG A 22 -1.05 7.44 -2.99
CA ARG A 22 -0.21 8.12 -4.00
C ARG A 22 0.63 9.24 -3.39
N GLU A 23 0.04 10.08 -2.55
CA GLU A 23 0.74 11.16 -1.84
C GLU A 23 1.83 10.58 -0.93
N PHE A 24 1.51 9.56 -0.14
CA PHE A 24 2.50 8.87 0.69
C PHE A 24 3.66 8.28 -0.13
N VAL A 25 3.36 7.65 -1.28
CA VAL A 25 4.39 7.12 -2.18
C VAL A 25 5.31 8.23 -2.70
N ASP A 26 4.73 9.33 -3.15
CA ASP A 26 5.47 10.45 -3.74
C ASP A 26 6.32 11.18 -2.70
N GLU A 27 5.82 11.32 -1.47
CA GLU A 27 6.50 12.09 -0.42
C GLU A 27 7.42 11.26 0.48
N GLN A 28 7.07 10.00 0.75
CA GLN A 28 7.74 9.19 1.78
C GLN A 28 8.53 8.00 1.22
N ILE A 29 8.17 7.49 0.03
CA ILE A 29 8.83 6.30 -0.55
C ILE A 29 9.85 6.71 -1.62
N ILE A 30 9.40 7.41 -2.66
CA ILE A 30 10.23 7.75 -3.82
C ILE A 30 11.53 8.49 -3.46
N PRO A 31 11.52 9.49 -2.56
CA PRO A 31 12.73 10.26 -2.27
C PRO A 31 13.87 9.44 -1.64
N VAL A 32 13.55 8.34 -0.96
CA VAL A 32 14.51 7.55 -0.18
C VAL A 32 14.76 6.15 -0.76
N ALA A 33 13.92 5.68 -1.69
CA ALA A 33 13.95 4.31 -2.21
C ALA A 33 15.33 3.89 -2.75
N THR A 34 15.95 4.72 -3.60
CA THR A 34 17.25 4.38 -4.20
C THR A 34 18.37 4.28 -3.17
N GLU A 35 18.39 5.17 -2.18
CA GLU A 35 19.43 5.15 -1.14
C GLU A 35 19.29 3.92 -0.24
N LEU A 36 18.07 3.64 0.22
CA LEU A 36 17.81 2.51 1.11
C LEU A 36 18.06 1.17 0.41
N GLU A 37 17.62 1.02 -0.85
CA GLU A 37 17.87 -0.17 -1.66
C GLU A 37 19.38 -0.40 -1.85
N HIS A 38 20.15 0.64 -2.18
CA HIS A 38 21.60 0.51 -2.34
C HIS A 38 22.34 0.13 -1.06
N LYS A 39 21.80 0.51 0.11
CA LYS A 39 22.36 0.16 1.42
C LYS A 39 21.86 -1.18 1.96
N ASP A 40 20.89 -1.81 1.30
CA ASP A 40 20.20 -3.01 1.80
C ASP A 40 19.59 -2.77 3.20
N GLU A 41 19.05 -1.56 3.42
CA GLU A 41 18.47 -1.15 4.69
C GLU A 41 16.95 -1.36 4.71
N TYR A 42 16.45 -1.98 5.78
CA TYR A 42 15.01 -2.18 5.97
C TYR A 42 14.29 -0.83 6.15
N PRO A 43 13.21 -0.55 5.39
CA PRO A 43 12.58 0.77 5.38
C PRO A 43 11.59 0.97 6.54
N SER A 44 12.10 0.95 7.78
CA SER A 44 11.28 1.03 9.00
C SER A 44 10.32 2.22 9.00
N ALA A 45 10.78 3.41 8.61
CA ALA A 45 9.95 4.62 8.61
C ALA A 45 8.76 4.52 7.64
N ILE A 46 8.99 3.94 6.45
CA ILE A 46 7.93 3.70 5.46
C ILE A 46 6.92 2.70 6.04
N VAL A 47 7.40 1.62 6.66
CA VAL A 47 6.53 0.59 7.24
C VAL A 47 5.69 1.12 8.40
N GLU A 48 6.25 1.98 9.26
CA GLU A 48 5.48 2.66 10.30
C GLU A 48 4.41 3.57 9.70
N GLY A 49 4.73 4.37 8.69
CA GLY A 49 3.73 5.19 7.98
C GLY A 49 2.61 4.35 7.35
N MET A 50 2.96 3.22 6.74
CA MET A 50 1.97 2.26 6.22
C MET A 50 1.04 1.72 7.32
N LYS A 51 1.55 1.43 8.52
CA LYS A 51 0.72 1.01 9.66
C LYS A 51 -0.24 2.11 10.08
N GLU A 52 0.23 3.35 10.18
CA GLU A 52 -0.59 4.51 10.55
C GLU A 52 -1.71 4.77 9.53
N MET A 53 -1.43 4.55 8.25
CA MET A 53 -2.44 4.64 7.18
C MET A 53 -3.44 3.48 7.17
N GLY A 54 -3.20 2.41 7.94
CA GLY A 54 -4.09 1.26 8.01
C GLY A 54 -3.99 0.29 6.82
N VAL A 55 -2.97 0.40 5.96
CA VAL A 55 -2.89 -0.43 4.73
C VAL A 55 -2.76 -1.94 5.02
N PHE A 56 -2.17 -2.31 6.16
CA PHE A 56 -2.09 -3.71 6.61
C PHE A 56 -3.47 -4.29 6.95
N GLY A 57 -4.40 -3.44 7.41
CA GLY A 57 -5.77 -3.82 7.71
C GLY A 57 -6.75 -3.69 6.54
N LEU A 58 -6.27 -3.36 5.33
CA LEU A 58 -7.13 -2.91 4.24
C LEU A 58 -8.25 -3.91 3.92
N MET A 59 -7.92 -5.19 3.73
CA MET A 59 -8.89 -6.25 3.43
C MET A 59 -9.39 -7.01 4.68
N ILE A 60 -8.94 -6.64 5.87
CA ILE A 60 -9.39 -7.28 7.11
C ILE A 60 -10.79 -6.73 7.43
N PRO A 61 -11.77 -7.58 7.76
CA PRO A 61 -13.11 -7.13 8.13
C PRO A 61 -13.10 -6.14 9.30
N GLU A 62 -14.04 -5.19 9.29
CA GLU A 62 -14.18 -4.16 10.33
C GLU A 62 -14.35 -4.76 11.74
N GLU A 63 -14.99 -5.94 11.87
CA GLU A 63 -15.15 -6.64 13.16
C GLU A 63 -13.83 -7.02 13.84
N TYR A 64 -12.75 -7.11 13.07
CA TYR A 64 -11.38 -7.35 13.56
C TYR A 64 -10.52 -6.08 13.57
N GLY A 65 -11.12 -4.90 13.34
CA GLY A 65 -10.45 -3.61 13.31
C GLY A 65 -9.75 -3.26 12.00
N GLY A 66 -10.09 -3.94 10.90
CA GLY A 66 -9.63 -3.58 9.56
C GLY A 66 -10.55 -2.60 8.84
N LEU A 67 -10.27 -2.34 7.56
CA LEU A 67 -11.03 -1.41 6.71
C LEU A 67 -12.11 -2.10 5.87
N GLY A 68 -12.12 -3.44 5.79
CA GLY A 68 -13.14 -4.20 5.04
C GLY A 68 -13.17 -3.92 3.54
N GLU A 69 -12.09 -3.37 2.97
CA GLU A 69 -12.02 -2.97 1.57
C GLU A 69 -11.93 -4.15 0.61
N SER A 70 -12.26 -3.88 -0.65
CA SER A 70 -12.30 -4.89 -1.70
C SER A 70 -10.90 -5.32 -2.20
N LEU A 71 -10.82 -6.51 -2.80
CA LEU A 71 -9.58 -6.99 -3.46
C LEU A 71 -9.14 -6.05 -4.60
N LEU A 72 -10.09 -5.39 -5.26
CA LEU A 72 -9.78 -4.37 -6.27
C LEU A 72 -9.04 -3.19 -5.62
N THR A 73 -9.58 -2.64 -4.53
CA THR A 73 -8.94 -1.54 -3.78
C THR A 73 -7.53 -1.94 -3.34
N TYR A 74 -7.39 -3.14 -2.79
CA TYR A 74 -6.09 -3.68 -2.38
C TYR A 74 -5.09 -3.77 -3.54
N ALA A 75 -5.50 -4.29 -4.69
CA ALA A 75 -4.62 -4.43 -5.85
C ALA A 75 -4.10 -3.06 -6.34
N LEU A 76 -4.97 -2.04 -6.34
CA LEU A 76 -4.61 -0.68 -6.76
C LEU A 76 -3.69 0.01 -5.74
N VAL A 77 -3.88 -0.23 -4.44
CA VAL A 77 -2.96 0.25 -3.40
C VAL A 77 -1.57 -0.38 -3.57
N VAL A 78 -1.51 -1.70 -3.82
CA VAL A 78 -0.25 -2.40 -4.08
C VAL A 78 0.42 -1.89 -5.36
N GLU A 79 -0.35 -1.61 -6.41
CA GLU A 79 0.14 -1.01 -7.65
C GLU A 79 0.82 0.35 -7.40
N GLU A 80 0.18 1.23 -6.62
CA GLU A 80 0.75 2.53 -6.27
C GLU A 80 2.01 2.41 -5.42
N ILE A 81 2.03 1.52 -4.43
CA ILE A 81 3.24 1.29 -3.63
C ILE A 81 4.38 0.78 -4.51
N ALA A 82 4.09 -0.18 -5.40
CA ALA A 82 5.08 -0.75 -6.31
C ALA A 82 5.61 0.27 -7.33
N ARG A 83 4.82 1.28 -7.71
CA ARG A 83 5.28 2.41 -8.54
C ARG A 83 6.41 3.19 -7.86
N GLY A 84 6.34 3.35 -6.54
CA GLY A 84 7.39 3.99 -5.75
C GLY A 84 8.61 3.09 -5.57
N TRP A 85 8.39 1.91 -4.98
CA TRP A 85 9.44 0.94 -4.72
C TRP A 85 8.86 -0.47 -4.56
N MET A 86 9.21 -1.37 -5.48
CA MET A 86 8.68 -2.73 -5.52
C MET A 86 8.92 -3.51 -4.22
N SER A 87 10.10 -3.41 -3.60
CA SER A 87 10.43 -4.17 -2.39
C SER A 87 9.46 -3.89 -1.22
N VAL A 88 8.92 -2.67 -1.13
CA VAL A 88 7.93 -2.29 -0.10
C VAL A 88 6.59 -3.00 -0.31
N SER A 89 6.18 -3.23 -1.57
CA SER A 89 4.92 -3.93 -1.87
C SER A 89 4.95 -5.40 -1.42
N GLY A 90 6.14 -6.00 -1.35
CA GLY A 90 6.32 -7.34 -0.79
C GLY A 90 5.92 -7.45 0.68
N ILE A 91 6.16 -6.40 1.47
CA ILE A 91 5.87 -6.38 2.92
C ILE A 91 4.37 -6.50 3.17
N ILE A 92 3.56 -5.67 2.49
CA ILE A 92 2.10 -5.73 2.59
C ILE A 92 1.55 -7.02 1.98
N ASN A 93 2.12 -7.51 0.88
CA ASN A 93 1.59 -8.68 0.19
C ASN A 93 1.78 -9.98 0.97
N THR A 94 2.94 -10.19 1.59
CA THR A 94 3.14 -11.36 2.47
C THR A 94 2.24 -11.30 3.69
N HIS A 95 2.03 -10.11 4.29
CA HIS A 95 1.08 -9.93 5.37
C HIS A 95 -0.34 -10.30 4.94
N PHE A 96 -0.78 -9.76 3.80
CA PHE A 96 -2.11 -10.02 3.24
C PHE A 96 -2.36 -11.52 3.02
N ILE A 97 -1.42 -12.24 2.41
CA ILE A 97 -1.57 -13.68 2.16
C ILE A 97 -1.83 -14.45 3.46
N VAL A 98 -1.11 -14.13 4.54
CA VAL A 98 -1.30 -14.79 5.83
C VAL A 98 -2.62 -14.39 6.47
N ALA A 99 -2.97 -13.09 6.46
CA ALA A 99 -4.24 -12.61 6.99
C ALA A 99 -5.44 -13.25 6.27
N TYR A 100 -5.38 -13.34 4.94
CA TYR A 100 -6.42 -13.94 4.11
C TYR A 100 -6.62 -15.43 4.37
N MET A 101 -5.57 -16.16 4.78
CA MET A 101 -5.69 -17.58 5.16
C MET A 101 -6.37 -17.80 6.52
N LEU A 102 -6.45 -16.77 7.36
CA LEU A 102 -7.06 -16.85 8.69
C LEU A 102 -8.55 -16.49 8.68
N LEU A 103 -9.02 -15.79 7.65
CA LEU A 103 -10.40 -15.35 7.44
C LEU A 103 -11.20 -16.40 6.67
#